data_AF-V9LL02-F1
#
_entry.id   AF-V9LL02-F1
#
_cell.length_a   1.000
_cell.length_b   1.000
_cell.length_c   1.000
_cell.angle_alpha   90.00
_cell.angle_beta   90.00
_cell.angle_gamma   90.00
#
_symmetry.space_group_name_H-M   'P 1'
#
loop_
_entity.id
_entity.type
_entity.pdbx_description
1 polymer ?
#
loop_
_entity_poly.entity_id
_entity_poly.type
_entity_poly.pdbx_seq_one_letter_code
_entity_poly.pdbx_strand_id
1 'polypeptide(L)'
;RRSSDLHGKIVMSALNKLIANLDNGEELSSLLAKMAERHINVHKVDLHNFQIIFNIIIAILEETFGNAFTPEIRGTWTKLFGVIYACLESHYKDAGFYP
;
A
#
# COMPACT_ATOMS: atom_id res chain seq x y z
N ARG A 1 -14.24 -15.33 -8.10
CA ARG A 1 -14.08 -15.84 -6.72
C ARG A 1 -12.67 -16.39 -6.45
N ARG A 2 -12.19 -17.48 -7.05
CA ARG A 2 -10.81 -17.99 -6.75
C ARG A 2 -9.66 -17.00 -7.06
N SER A 3 -9.80 -16.17 -8.09
CA SER A 3 -8.78 -15.17 -8.47
C SER A 3 -8.71 -13.98 -7.51
N SER A 4 -9.84 -13.52 -6.97
CA SER A 4 -9.89 -12.41 -6.00
C SER A 4 -9.27 -12.81 -4.66
N ASP A 5 -9.51 -14.05 -4.21
CA ASP A 5 -8.97 -14.55 -2.94
C ASP A 5 -7.44 -14.71 -3.01
N LEU A 6 -6.92 -15.07 -4.19
CA LEU A 6 -5.48 -15.13 -4.45
C LEU A 6 -4.86 -13.74 -4.48
N HIS A 7 -5.51 -12.77 -5.12
CA HIS A 7 -5.01 -11.39 -5.17
C HIS A 7 -4.98 -10.76 -3.78
N GLY A 8 -6.03 -10.96 -2.97
CA GLY A 8 -6.05 -10.48 -1.58
C GLY A 8 -4.88 -11.02 -0.75
N LYS A 9 -4.53 -12.30 -0.89
CA LYS A 9 -3.34 -12.88 -0.23
C LYS A 9 -2.03 -12.24 -0.70
N ILE A 10 -1.93 -11.90 -1.99
CA ILE A 10 -0.75 -11.22 -2.54
C ILE A 10 -0.61 -9.82 -1.94
N VAL A 11 -1.71 -9.06 -1.87
CA VAL A 11 -1.73 -7.71 -1.27
C VAL A 11 -1.31 -7.78 0.20
N MET A 12 -1.90 -8.68 0.98
CA MET A 12 -1.57 -8.81 2.40
C MET A 12 -0.14 -9.31 2.63
N SER A 13 0.37 -10.20 1.78
CA SER A 13 1.78 -10.63 1.84
C SER A 13 2.75 -9.49 1.51
N ALA A 14 2.42 -8.66 0.51
CA ALA A 14 3.21 -7.49 0.18
C ALA A 14 3.21 -6.47 1.32
N LEU A 15 2.05 -6.20 1.92
CA LEU A 15 1.92 -5.31 3.09
C LEU A 15 2.74 -5.83 4.27
N ASN A 16 2.70 -7.14 4.55
CA ASN A 16 3.50 -7.73 5.63
C ASN A 16 5.01 -7.56 5.38
N LYS A 17 5.48 -7.72 4.13
CA LYS A 17 6.88 -7.47 3.78
C LYS A 17 7.27 -6.00 3.95
N LEU A 18 6.40 -5.06 3.56
CA LEU A 18 6.64 -3.63 3.75
C LEU A 18 6.76 -3.29 5.24
N ILE A 19 5.82 -3.78 6.06
CA ILE A 19 5.83 -3.55 7.52
C ILE A 19 7.07 -4.17 8.18
N ALA A 20 7.45 -5.37 7.76
CA ALA A 20 8.62 -6.08 8.31
C ALA A 20 9.97 -5.42 7.96
N ASN A 21 10.00 -4.49 7.01
CA ASN A 21 11.22 -3.78 6.58
C ASN A 21 11.12 -2.26 6.81
N LEU A 22 10.26 -1.79 7.72
CA LEU A 22 10.10 -0.36 7.99
C LEU A 22 11.38 0.31 8.49
N ASP A 23 12.26 -0.45 9.11
CA ASP A 23 13.58 -0.05 9.61
C ASP A 23 14.70 -0.19 8.55
N ASN A 24 14.44 -0.89 7.44
CA ASN A 24 15.38 -1.06 6.33
C ASN A 24 14.92 -0.26 5.10
N GLY A 25 15.35 1.00 5.04
CA GLY A 25 14.97 1.92 3.98
C GLY A 25 15.37 1.49 2.56
N GLU A 26 16.48 0.76 2.40
CA GLU A 26 16.95 0.30 1.08
C GLU A 26 16.05 -0.82 0.53
N GLU A 27 15.76 -1.83 1.36
CA GLU A 27 14.87 -2.93 0.97
C GLU A 27 13.44 -2.41 0.75
N LEU A 28 12.97 -1.49 1.61
CA LEU A 28 11.66 -0.86 1.46
C LEU A 28 11.54 -0.11 0.13
N SER A 29 12.56 0.67 -0.24
CA SER A 29 12.59 1.40 -1.51
C SER A 29 12.59 0.45 -2.71
N SER A 30 13.39 -0.62 -2.66
CA SER A 30 13.45 -1.67 -3.70
C SER A 30 12.10 -2.38 -3.89
N LEU A 31 11.40 -2.69 -2.79
CA LEU A 31 10.07 -3.31 -2.81
C LEU A 31 9.02 -2.37 -3.41
N LEU A 32 9.02 -1.10 -3.02
CA LEU A 32 8.07 -0.10 -3.52
C LEU A 32 8.30 0.22 -5.01
N ALA A 33 9.55 0.31 -5.45
CA ALA A 33 9.89 0.51 -6.86
C ALA A 33 9.37 -0.65 -7.73
N LYS A 34 9.60 -1.91 -7.32
CA LYS A 34 9.07 -3.09 -8.03
C LYS A 34 7.55 -3.14 -8.04
N MET A 35 6.91 -2.71 -6.94
CA MET A 35 5.46 -2.61 -6.87
C MET A 35 4.96 -1.57 -7.88
N ALA A 36 5.53 -0.37 -7.89
CA ALA A 36 5.16 0.69 -8.82
C ALA A 36 5.33 0.24 -10.28
N GLU A 37 6.51 -0.28 -10.64
CA GLU A 37 6.81 -0.75 -12.01
C GLU A 37 5.75 -1.73 -12.52
N ARG A 38 5.38 -2.72 -11.69
CA ARG A 38 4.38 -3.72 -12.10
C ARG A 38 2.98 -3.12 -12.24
N HIS A 39 2.59 -2.21 -11.35
CA HIS A 39 1.27 -1.59 -11.42
C HIS A 39 1.14 -0.58 -12.55
N ILE A 40 2.24 0.09 -12.93
CA ILE A 40 2.32 0.98 -14.08
C ILE A 40 2.32 0.16 -15.38
N ASN A 41 3.31 -0.73 -15.55
CA ASN A 41 3.63 -1.30 -16.86
C ASN A 41 2.82 -2.56 -17.19
N VAL A 42 2.52 -3.38 -16.18
CA VAL A 42 1.86 -4.69 -16.38
C VAL A 42 0.36 -4.56 -16.16
N HIS A 43 -0.04 -4.07 -14.99
CA HIS A 43 -1.45 -4.05 -14.60
C HIS A 43 -2.18 -2.77 -15.01
N LYS A 44 -1.44 -1.70 -15.36
CA LYS A 44 -1.96 -0.40 -15.78
C LYS A 44 -3.00 0.18 -14.81
N VAL A 45 -2.67 0.12 -13.52
CA VAL A 45 -3.53 0.57 -12.42
C VAL A 45 -3.30 2.05 -12.18
N ASP A 46 -4.39 2.82 -12.13
CA ASP A 46 -4.35 4.23 -11.73
C ASP A 46 -3.92 4.37 -10.26
N LEU A 47 -3.03 5.32 -10.00
CA LEU A 47 -2.48 5.60 -8.67
C LEU A 47 -3.58 5.83 -7.61
N HIS A 48 -4.70 6.46 -7.97
CA HIS A 48 -5.84 6.69 -7.08
C HIS A 48 -6.40 5.39 -6.48
N ASN A 49 -6.32 4.26 -7.19
CA ASN A 49 -6.79 2.98 -6.67
C ASN A 49 -6.00 2.51 -5.43
N PHE A 50 -4.73 2.89 -5.29
CA PHE A 50 -3.97 2.60 -4.08
C PHE A 50 -4.54 3.34 -2.87
N GLN A 51 -4.89 4.62 -3.05
CA GLN A 51 -5.51 5.41 -1.99
C GLN A 51 -6.83 4.80 -1.53
N ILE A 52 -7.65 4.34 -2.47
CA ILE A 52 -8.91 3.64 -2.17
C ILE A 52 -8.64 2.37 -1.34
N ILE A 53 -7.72 1.50 -1.79
CA ILE A 53 -7.41 0.26 -1.07
C ILE A 53 -6.84 0.54 0.32
N PHE A 54 -5.96 1.53 0.48
CA PHE A 54 -5.42 1.90 1.79
C PHE A 54 -6.51 2.35 2.77
N ASN A 55 -7.46 3.16 2.31
CA ASN A 55 -8.60 3.57 3.12
C ASN A 55 -9.50 2.39 3.51
N ILE A 56 -9.72 1.45 2.58
CA ILE A 56 -10.48 0.21 2.86
C ILE A 56 -9.76 -0.63 3.90
N ILE A 57 -8.42 -0.78 3.82
CA ILE A 57 -7.65 -1.53 4.82
C ILE A 57 -7.80 -0.89 6.21
N ILE A 58 -7.67 0.43 6.32
CA ILE A 58 -7.86 1.14 7.60
C ILE A 58 -9.27 0.89 8.14
N ALA A 59 -10.30 1.00 7.31
CA ALA A 59 -11.69 0.76 7.73
C ALA A 59 -11.91 -0.67 8.23
N ILE A 60 -11.36 -1.67 7.52
CA ILE A 60 -11.42 -3.08 7.93
C ILE A 60 -10.70 -3.28 9.26
N LEU A 61 -9.53 -2.66 9.48
CA LEU A 61 -8.82 -2.75 10.75
C LEU A 61 -9.64 -2.12 11.89
N GLU A 62 -10.26 -0.96 11.66
CA GLU A 62 -11.14 -0.30 12.61
C GLU A 62 -12.34 -1.18 12.99
N GLU A 63 -13.02 -1.77 12.00
CA GLU A 63 -14.12 -2.71 12.23
C GLU A 63 -13.68 -3.98 12.97
N THR A 64 -12.50 -4.50 12.64
CA THR A 64 -11.99 -5.78 13.18
C THR A 64 -11.56 -5.63 14.64
N PHE A 65 -10.88 -4.54 14.98
CA PHE A 65 -10.30 -4.34 16.31
C PHE A 65 -11.17 -3.47 17.21
N GLY A 66 -12.19 -2.79 16.67
CA GLY A 66 -13.14 -1.97 17.43
C GLY A 66 -12.43 -0.98 18.37
N ASN A 67 -12.78 -1.03 19.65
CA ASN A 67 -12.20 -0.15 20.67
C ASN A 67 -10.67 -0.30 20.85
N ALA A 68 -10.08 -1.41 20.42
CA ALA A 68 -8.62 -1.59 20.46
C ALA A 68 -7.91 -0.82 19.33
N PHE A 69 -8.62 -0.40 18.27
CA PHE A 69 -8.08 0.44 17.21
C PHE A 69 -8.19 1.91 17.58
N THR A 70 -7.35 2.34 18.51
CA THR A 70 -7.38 3.71 19.04
C THR A 70 -7.09 4.74 17.93
N PRO A 71 -7.48 6.02 18.13
CA PRO A 71 -7.16 7.09 17.18
C PRO A 71 -5.66 7.22 16.89
N GLU A 72 -4.80 6.91 17.86
CA GLU A 72 -3.34 6.88 17.71
C GLU A 72 -2.89 5.77 16.75
N ILE A 73 -3.44 4.56 16.90
CA ILE A 73 -3.16 3.43 16.00
C ILE A 73 -3.65 3.76 14.59
N ARG A 74 -4.87 4.30 14.45
CA ARG A 74 -5.40 4.78 13.17
C ARG A 74 -4.49 5.81 12.51
N GLY A 75 -4.00 6.78 13.28
CA GLY A 75 -3.06 7.79 12.81
C GLY A 75 -1.75 7.17 12.32
N THR A 76 -1.24 6.16 13.01
CA THR A 76 -0.02 5.43 12.64
C THR A 76 -0.19 4.71 11.29
N TRP A 77 -1.31 3.99 11.09
CA TRP A 77 -1.62 3.34 9.81
C TRP A 77 -1.82 4.35 8.68
N THR A 78 -2.50 5.46 8.96
CA THR A 78 -2.70 6.54 7.99
C THR A 78 -1.36 7.13 7.55
N LYS A 79 -0.43 7.36 8.49
CA LYS A 79 0.91 7.86 8.21
C LYS A 79 1.71 6.87 7.37
N LEU A 80 1.68 5.58 7.71
CA LEU A 80 2.34 4.52 6.96
C LEU A 80 1.88 4.50 5.49
N PHE A 81 0.57 4.45 5.26
CA PHE A 81 0.02 4.44 3.91
C PHE A 81 0.27 5.74 3.16
N GLY A 82 0.34 6.89 3.86
CA GLY A 82 0.75 8.17 3.27
C GLY A 82 2.18 8.14 2.73
N VAL A 83 3.13 7.57 3.48
CA VAL A 83 4.53 7.42 3.04
C VAL A 83 4.61 6.48 1.83
N ILE A 84 3.92 5.35 1.87
CA ILE A 84 3.86 4.40 0.76
C ILE A 84 3.29 5.08 -0.50
N TYR A 85 2.17 5.80 -0.35
CA TYR A 85 1.54 6.52 -1.45
C TYR A 85 2.46 7.57 -2.06
N ALA A 86 3.15 8.38 -1.24
CA ALA A 86 4.09 9.39 -1.73
C ALA A 86 5.24 8.76 -2.54
N CYS A 87 5.75 7.61 -2.11
CA CYS A 87 6.77 6.88 -2.87
C CYS A 87 6.23 6.36 -4.21
N LEU A 88 5.04 5.75 -4.22
CA LEU A 88 4.40 5.31 -5.45
C LEU A 88 4.13 6.50 -6.40
N GLU A 89 3.64 7.62 -5.87
CA GLU A 89 3.39 8.83 -6.64
C GLU A 89 4.67 9.33 -7.34
N SER A 90 5.80 9.34 -6.64
CA SER A 90 7.10 9.69 -7.24
C SER A 90 7.42 8.79 -8.44
N HIS A 91 7.25 7.47 -8.31
CA HIS A 91 7.50 6.54 -9.41
C HIS A 91 6.52 6.71 -10.58
N TYR A 92 5.25 7.02 -10.31
CA TYR A 92 4.26 7.30 -11.34
C TYR A 92 4.57 8.60 -12.10
N LYS A 93 5.04 9.63 -11.40
CA LYS A 93 5.52 10.89 -11.99
C LYS A 93 6.76 10.67 -12.86
N ASP A 94 7.76 9.95 -12.35
CA ASP A 94 8.99 9.64 -13.10
C ASP A 94 8.72 8.84 -14.38
N ALA A 95 7.68 8.00 -14.37
CA ALA A 95 7.24 7.23 -15.53
C ALA A 95 6.34 8.03 -16.51
N GLY A 96 6.01 9.29 -16.20
CA GLY A 96 5.20 10.17 -17.05
C GLY A 96 3.68 9.90 -17.01
N PHE A 97 3.19 9.18 -16.00
CA PHE A 97 1.77 8.84 -15.86
C PHE A 97 0.99 9.75 -14.91
N TYR A 98 1.65 10.69 -14.25
CA TYR A 98 1.04 11.65 -13.33
C TYR A 98 1.76 13.00 -13.40
N PRO A 99 1.05 14.15 -13.37
CA PRO A 99 1.66 15.47 -13.32
C PRO A 99 2.40 15.75 -12.01
#